data_AF-A0A1A7XCL1-F1
#
_entry.id   AF-A0A1A7XCL1-F1
#
_cell.length_a   1.000
_cell.length_b   1.000
_cell.length_c   1.000
_cell.angle_alpha   90.00
_cell.angle_beta   90.00
_cell.angle_gamma   90.00
#
_symmetry.space_group_name_H-M   'P 1'
#
loop_
_entity.id
_entity.type
_entity.pdbx_description
1 polymer ?
#
loop_
_entity_poly.entity_id
_entity_poly.type
_entity_poly.pdbx_seq_one_letter_code
_entity_poly.pdbx_strand_id
1 'polypeptide(L)' 'RVHVNVKDYYGKSLKKTSDLKTNACMTPAQPTPAFIRDALMKVHPDVSA' A
#
# COMPACT_ATOMS: atom_id res chain seq x y z
N ARG A 1 11.18 -23.66 2.41
CA ARG A 1 9.95 -23.46 3.22
C ARG A 1 9.20 -22.16 2.87
N VAL A 2 9.85 -21.00 2.76
CA VAL A 2 9.21 -19.71 2.38
C VAL A 2 8.48 -19.77 1.03
N HIS A 3 9.05 -20.47 0.04
CA HIS A 3 8.51 -20.49 -1.32
C HIS A 3 7.12 -21.16 -1.44
N VAL A 4 6.82 -22.17 -0.59
CA VAL A 4 5.51 -22.84 -0.62
C VAL A 4 4.42 -21.92 -0.07
N ASN A 5 4.73 -21.21 1.03
CA ASN A 5 3.80 -20.27 1.64
C ASN A 5 3.46 -19.11 0.68
N VAL A 6 4.48 -18.53 0.03
CA VAL A 6 4.28 -17.49 -1.00
C VAL A 6 3.42 -18.03 -2.16
N LYS A 7 3.75 -19.22 -2.67
CA LYS A 7 3.00 -19.85 -3.77
C LYS A 7 1.52 -20.09 -3.41
N ASP A 8 1.25 -20.61 -2.23
CA ASP A 8 -0.13 -20.87 -1.80
C ASP A 8 -0.90 -19.58 -1.51
N TYR A 9 -0.25 -18.58 -0.91
CA TYR A 9 -0.89 -17.30 -0.62
C TYR A 9 -1.31 -16.58 -1.91
N TYR A 10 -0.40 -16.40 -2.87
CA TYR A 10 -0.72 -15.73 -4.14
C TYR A 10 -1.52 -16.61 -5.12
N GLY A 11 -1.40 -17.94 -5.03
CA GLY A 11 -2.12 -18.86 -5.92
C GLY A 11 -3.52 -19.22 -5.46
N LYS A 12 -3.76 -19.29 -4.14
CA LYS A 12 -5.02 -19.81 -3.56
C LYS A 12 -5.74 -18.78 -2.69
N SER A 13 -5.02 -18.04 -1.84
CA SER A 13 -5.64 -17.15 -0.85
C SER A 13 -5.96 -15.75 -1.37
N LEU A 14 -5.07 -15.14 -2.16
CA LEU A 14 -5.27 -13.80 -2.73
C LEU A 14 -6.06 -13.91 -4.04
N LYS A 15 -7.37 -13.69 -4.00
CA LYS A 15 -8.23 -13.73 -5.20
C LYS A 15 -8.74 -12.36 -5.61
N LYS A 16 -8.96 -11.47 -4.64
CA LYS A 16 -9.39 -10.09 -4.84
C LYS A 16 -8.57 -9.17 -3.94
N THR A 17 -8.58 -7.88 -4.25
CA THR A 17 -7.78 -6.86 -3.54
C THR A 17 -8.04 -6.86 -2.03
N SER A 18 -9.26 -7.16 -1.58
CA SER A 18 -9.59 -7.26 -0.15
C SER A 18 -8.90 -8.41 0.59
N ASP A 19 -8.41 -9.42 -0.11
CA ASP A 19 -7.74 -10.58 0.50
C ASP A 19 -6.25 -10.31 0.78
N LEU A 20 -5.75 -9.13 0.38
CA LEU A 20 -4.38 -8.72 0.62
C LEU A 20 -4.17 -8.51 2.12
N LYS A 21 -3.36 -9.37 2.74
CA LYS A 21 -3.12 -9.41 4.19
C LYS A 21 -2.08 -8.40 4.65
N THR A 22 -1.44 -7.73 3.71
CA THR A 22 -0.43 -6.70 3.98
C THR A 22 -1.01 -5.34 3.63
N ASN A 23 -0.82 -4.36 4.51
CA ASN A 23 -1.05 -2.94 4.21
C ASN A 23 0.05 -2.39 3.29
N ALA A 24 0.39 -3.14 2.25
CA ALA A 24 1.39 -2.75 1.28
C ALA A 24 0.91 -1.49 0.56
N CYS A 25 1.80 -0.51 0.42
CA CYS A 25 1.54 0.78 -0.22
C CYS A 25 0.54 1.71 0.51
N MET A 26 0.22 1.46 1.78
CA MET A 26 -0.58 2.41 2.57
C MET A 26 0.30 3.46 3.24
N THR A 27 -0.12 4.72 3.17
CA THR A 27 0.48 5.81 3.97
C THR A 27 0.35 5.44 5.46
N PRO A 28 1.42 5.51 6.25
CA PRO A 28 1.35 5.22 7.69
C PRO A 28 0.25 6.02 8.37
N ALA A 29 -0.43 5.44 9.36
CA ALA A 29 -1.51 6.10 10.11
C ALA A 29 -1.07 7.34 10.92
N GLN A 30 0.23 7.65 10.90
CA GLN A 30 0.81 8.81 11.56
C GLN A 30 0.46 10.08 10.77
N PRO A 31 0.07 11.17 11.44
CA PRO A 31 -0.21 12.43 10.75
C PRO A 31 1.05 12.93 10.03
N THR A 32 0.91 13.17 8.74
CA THR A 32 1.98 13.65 7.87
C THR A 32 2.50 15.00 8.38
N PRO A 33 3.82 15.15 8.66
CA PRO A 33 4.42 16.41 9.07
C PRO A 33 4.08 17.57 8.13
N ALA A 34 3.98 18.79 8.67
CA ALA A 34 3.53 19.98 7.93
C ALA A 34 4.34 20.22 6.63
N PHE A 35 5.67 20.12 6.71
CA PHE A 35 6.55 20.33 5.54
C PHE A 35 6.31 19.31 4.41
N ILE A 36 5.86 18.09 4.74
CA ILE A 36 5.53 17.07 3.74
C ILE A 36 4.15 17.37 3.12
N ARG A 37 3.18 17.83 3.92
CA ARG A 37 1.87 18.26 3.40
C ARG A 37 2.00 19.42 2.43
N ASP A 38 2.84 20.40 2.75
CA ASP A 38 3.10 21.55 1.88
C ASP A 38 3.76 21.16 0.55
N ALA A 39 4.61 20.14 0.56
CA ALA A 39 5.19 19.57 -0.66
C ALA A 39 4.14 18.81 -1.48
N LEU A 40 3.26 18.03 -0.83
CA LEU A 40 2.20 17.27 -1.50
C LEU A 40 1.17 18.17 -2.19
N MET A 41 0.90 19.38 -1.68
CA MET A 41 -0.01 20.34 -2.33
C MET A 41 0.50 20.83 -3.71
N LYS A 42 1.79 20.64 -4.01
CA LYS A 42 2.38 21.01 -5.30
C LYS A 42 2.31 19.88 -6.32
N VAL A 43 1.89 18.68 -5.92
CA VAL A 43 1.70 17.53 -6.80
C VAL A 43 0.43 17.77 -7.63
N HIS A 44 0.50 17.46 -8.93
CA HIS A 44 -0.64 17.63 -9.82
C HIS A 44 -1.80 16.70 -9.42
N PRO A 45 -3.07 17.15 -9.50
CA PRO A 45 -4.25 16.35 -9.14
C PRO A 45 -4.28 14.95 -9.76
N ASP A 46 -3.84 14.82 -11.01
CA ASP A 46 -3.81 13.53 -11.74
C ASP A 46 -2.77 12.53 -11.20
N VAL A 47 -1.85 12.98 -10.35
CA VAL A 47 -0.75 12.16 -9.78
C VAL A 47 -0.90 12.04 -8.26
N SER A 48 -1.56 12.97 -7.60
CA SER A 48 -1.89 12.87 -6.17
C SER A 48 -2.83 11.69 -5.91
N ALA A 49 -2.48 10.87 -4.92
CA ALA A 49 -3.12 9.60 -4.57
C ALA A 49 -4.55 9.72 -4.06
#